data_AF-A0A849KMJ2-F1
#
_entry.id   AF-A0A849KMJ2-F1
#
_cell.length_a   1.000
_cell.length_b   1.000
_cell.length_c   1.000
_cell.angle_alpha   90.00
_cell.angle_beta   90.00
_cell.angle_gamma   90.00
#
_symmetry.space_group_name_H-M   'P 1'
#
loop_
_entity.id
_entity.type
_entity.pdbx_description
1 polymer ?
#
loop_
_entity_poly.entity_id
_entity_poly.type
_entity_poly.pdbx_seq_one_letter_code
_entity_poly.pdbx_strand_id
1 'polypeptide(L)'
;MAGSAWAALGLALILAGLFALSRLRPARGGLTSPQWMLLLGAVGMAAGMAWDARLGGLETLAALCSGPVDLGGMLALHLAQLPLAHAGMLAGGLVVVPLMPRLRRGCRRQLCAQLGQNLLCSGWMVVGMAAGSLVFLELAGWAGAVREPAAVLAGMFAGMVWGMVASVSLVQAVIRLSYGPPARPRAGP
;
A
#
# COMPACT_ATOMS: atom_id res chain seq x y z
N MET A 1 -27.29 0.07 -8.06
CA MET A 1 -26.66 1.30 -8.60
C MET A 1 -25.62 1.90 -7.64
N ALA A 2 -25.69 1.66 -6.33
CA ALA A 2 -24.68 2.12 -5.37
C ALA A 2 -23.31 1.44 -5.56
N GLY A 3 -23.27 0.13 -5.83
CA GLY A 3 -22.00 -0.59 -6.03
C GLY A 3 -21.09 -0.04 -7.14
N SER A 4 -21.65 0.42 -8.26
CA SER A 4 -20.88 1.04 -9.35
C SER A 4 -20.33 2.41 -8.96
N ALA A 5 -21.03 3.17 -8.12
CA ALA A 5 -20.56 4.45 -7.62
C ALA A 5 -19.38 4.29 -6.65
N TRP A 6 -19.45 3.29 -5.75
CA TRP A 6 -18.33 2.94 -4.86
C TRP A 6 -17.10 2.45 -5.63
N ALA A 7 -17.31 1.61 -6.64
CA ALA A 7 -16.23 1.16 -7.52
C ALA A 7 -15.59 2.33 -8.28
N ALA A 8 -16.40 3.25 -8.82
CA ALA A 8 -15.92 4.45 -9.51
C ALA A 8 -15.14 5.38 -8.57
N LEU A 9 -15.63 5.59 -7.35
CA LEU A 9 -14.96 6.40 -6.33
C LEU A 9 -13.64 5.76 -5.88
N GLY A 10 -13.63 4.45 -5.63
CA GLY A 10 -12.41 3.69 -5.35
C GLY A 10 -11.40 3.82 -6.47
N LEU A 11 -11.83 3.61 -7.72
CA LEU A 11 -10.98 3.76 -8.91
C LEU A 11 -10.42 5.19 -9.02
N ALA A 12 -11.25 6.21 -8.82
CA ALA A 12 -10.81 7.60 -8.85
C ALA A 12 -9.75 7.88 -7.77
N LEU A 13 -9.93 7.38 -6.54
CA LEU A 13 -8.95 7.54 -5.46
C LEU A 13 -7.65 6.77 -5.72
N ILE A 14 -7.73 5.58 -6.32
CA ILE A 14 -6.57 4.81 -6.75
C ILE A 14 -5.78 5.59 -7.80
N LEU A 15 -6.46 6.10 -8.84
CA LEU A 15 -5.83 6.90 -9.90
C LEU A 15 -5.22 8.19 -9.34
N ALA A 16 -5.91 8.87 -8.42
CA ALA A 16 -5.41 10.06 -7.74
C ALA A 16 -4.16 9.75 -6.89
N GLY A 17 -4.16 8.63 -6.17
CA GLY A 17 -3.01 8.19 -5.39
C GLY A 17 -1.81 7.79 -6.26
N LEU A 18 -2.04 7.11 -7.39
CA LEU A 18 -1.00 6.81 -8.37
C LEU A 18 -0.42 8.10 -8.99
N PHE A 19 -1.27 9.08 -9.27
CA PHE A 19 -0.84 10.39 -9.72
C PHE A 19 -0.03 11.15 -8.65
N ALA A 20 -0.44 11.09 -7.39
CA ALA A 20 0.34 11.66 -6.29
C ALA A 20 1.71 10.98 -6.15
N LEU A 21 1.78 9.64 -6.28
CA LEU A 21 3.04 8.89 -6.28
C LEU A 21 3.96 9.29 -7.44
N SER A 22 3.42 9.52 -8.63
CA SER A 22 4.21 9.95 -9.79
C SER A 22 4.77 11.37 -9.61
N ARG A 23 4.07 12.25 -8.88
CA ARG A 23 4.56 13.58 -8.49
C ARG A 23 5.62 13.54 -7.40
N LEU A 24 5.45 12.65 -6.41
CA LEU A 24 6.39 12.52 -5.30
C LEU A 24 7.72 11.88 -5.72
N ARG A 25 7.75 11.06 -6.77
CA ARG A 25 8.98 10.47 -7.30
C ARG A 25 9.33 11.08 -8.66
N PRO A 26 10.32 12.00 -8.74
CA PRO A 26 10.78 12.48 -10.03
C PRO A 26 11.35 11.29 -10.83
N ALA A 27 10.68 10.96 -11.95
CA ALA A 27 11.08 9.90 -12.85
C ALA A 27 12.37 10.29 -13.59
N ARG A 28 13.52 10.09 -12.95
CA ARG A 28 14.81 10.10 -13.65
C ARG A 28 14.97 8.76 -14.35
N GLY A 29 14.54 8.71 -15.62
CA GLY A 29 14.79 7.66 -16.62
C GLY A 29 14.93 6.22 -16.11
N GLY A 30 13.84 5.45 -16.13
CA GLY A 30 13.82 4.02 -15.83
C GLY A 30 13.03 3.65 -14.57
N LEU A 31 12.49 2.42 -14.53
CA LEU A 31 11.86 1.87 -13.33
C LEU A 31 12.94 1.65 -12.26
N THR A 32 12.85 2.43 -11.18
CA THR A 32 13.78 2.32 -10.04
C THR A 32 13.61 0.96 -9.34
N SER A 33 14.67 0.43 -8.72
CA SER A 33 14.61 -0.82 -7.91
C SER A 33 13.41 -0.86 -6.93
N PRO A 34 13.06 0.24 -6.23
CA PRO A 34 11.87 0.30 -5.39
C PRO A 34 10.54 0.24 -6.15
N GLN A 35 10.47 0.69 -7.41
CA GLN A 35 9.23 0.57 -8.22
C GLN A 35 8.97 -0.87 -8.64
N TRP A 36 9.99 -1.61 -9.06
CA TRP A 36 9.86 -3.04 -9.38
C TRP A 36 9.40 -3.83 -8.17
N MET A 37 9.96 -3.52 -7.01
CA MET A 37 9.62 -4.15 -5.73
C MET A 37 8.19 -3.87 -5.31
N LEU A 38 7.72 -2.63 -5.48
CA LEU A 38 6.34 -2.25 -5.21
C LEU A 38 5.36 -2.89 -6.21
N LEU A 39 5.71 -2.91 -7.50
CA LEU A 39 4.90 -3.55 -8.53
C LEU A 39 4.77 -5.06 -8.29
N LEU A 40 5.88 -5.74 -8.03
CA LEU A 40 5.89 -7.18 -7.76
C LEU A 40 5.20 -7.50 -6.43
N GLY A 41 5.35 -6.65 -5.41
CA GLY A 41 4.59 -6.76 -4.16
C GLY A 41 3.08 -6.58 -4.37
N ALA A 42 2.66 -5.60 -5.16
CA ALA A 42 1.26 -5.37 -5.50
C ALA A 42 0.66 -6.53 -6.33
N VAL A 43 1.42 -7.04 -7.30
CA VAL A 43 1.02 -8.23 -8.09
C VAL A 43 0.93 -9.46 -7.19
N GLY A 44 1.92 -9.68 -6.33
CA GLY A 44 1.93 -10.81 -5.38
C GLY A 44 0.75 -10.74 -4.41
N MET A 45 0.40 -9.56 -3.94
CA MET A 45 -0.79 -9.33 -3.11
C MET A 45 -2.09 -9.58 -3.87
N ALA A 46 -2.23 -9.08 -5.11
CA ALA A 46 -3.41 -9.33 -5.93
C ALA A 46 -3.58 -10.82 -6.26
N ALA A 47 -2.48 -11.50 -6.56
CA ALA A 47 -2.47 -12.94 -6.79
C ALA A 47 -2.80 -13.73 -5.51
N GLY A 48 -2.22 -13.35 -4.37
CA GLY A 48 -2.51 -13.96 -3.08
C GLY A 48 -3.96 -13.76 -2.65
N MET A 49 -4.52 -12.58 -2.86
CA MET A 49 -5.93 -12.28 -2.62
C MET A 49 -6.86 -13.07 -3.55
N ALA A 50 -6.53 -13.20 -4.83
CA ALA A 50 -7.27 -14.06 -5.76
C ALA A 50 -7.22 -15.53 -5.34
N TRP A 51 -6.12 -15.97 -4.72
CA TRP A 51 -5.97 -17.31 -4.19
C TRP A 51 -6.74 -17.51 -2.88
N ASP A 52 -6.68 -16.56 -1.96
CA ASP A 52 -7.47 -16.54 -0.71
C ASP A 52 -8.98 -16.57 -1.05
N ALA A 53 -9.43 -15.83 -2.06
CA ALA A 53 -10.82 -15.85 -2.53
C ALA A 53 -11.23 -17.19 -3.16
N ARG A 54 -10.29 -17.90 -3.80
CA ARG A 54 -10.53 -19.24 -4.36
C ARG A 54 -10.62 -20.31 -3.27
N LEU A 55 -9.82 -20.20 -2.21
CA LEU A 55 -9.79 -21.18 -1.12
C LEU A 55 -10.86 -20.93 -0.05
N GLY A 56 -11.09 -19.68 0.33
CA GLY A 56 -12.04 -19.27 1.38
C GLY A 56 -13.42 -18.85 0.87
N GLY A 57 -13.60 -18.76 -0.45
CA GLY A 57 -14.87 -18.36 -1.08
C GLY A 57 -15.22 -16.89 -0.90
N LEU A 58 -16.46 -16.51 -1.25
CA LEU A 58 -17.00 -15.16 -1.02
C LEU A 58 -17.26 -14.88 0.48
N GLU A 59 -17.31 -15.92 1.31
CA GLU A 59 -17.50 -15.87 2.76
C GLU A 59 -16.35 -15.12 3.46
N THR A 60 -15.10 -15.29 3.03
CA THR A 60 -13.96 -14.52 3.58
C THR A 60 -14.05 -13.03 3.25
N LEU A 61 -14.62 -12.68 2.09
CA LEU A 61 -14.90 -11.28 1.73
C LEU A 61 -16.11 -10.74 2.52
N ALA A 62 -17.11 -11.59 2.80
CA ALA A 62 -18.25 -11.23 3.64
C ALA A 62 -17.85 -11.01 5.11
N ALA A 63 -16.87 -11.76 5.62
CA ALA A 63 -16.31 -11.56 6.96
C ALA A 63 -15.62 -10.20 7.12
N LEU A 64 -15.01 -9.67 6.05
CA LEU A 64 -14.50 -8.28 6.02
C LEU A 64 -15.64 -7.28 6.08
N CYS A 65 -16.81 -7.62 5.53
CA CYS A 65 -18.01 -6.79 5.61
C CYS A 65 -18.69 -6.86 6.97
N SER A 66 -18.54 -7.92 7.78
CA SER A 66 -19.07 -7.98 9.16
C SER A 66 -18.02 -7.68 10.23
N GLY A 67 -16.82 -7.28 9.81
CA GLY A 67 -15.68 -7.05 10.67
C GLY A 67 -15.88 -5.94 11.72
N PRO A 68 -14.98 -5.90 12.72
CA PRO A 68 -14.99 -4.94 13.80
C PRO A 68 -14.80 -3.50 13.30
N VAL A 69 -15.30 -2.53 14.07
CA VAL A 69 -15.30 -1.10 13.73
C VAL A 69 -14.05 -0.36 14.18
N ASP A 70 -13.18 -1.02 14.94
CA ASP A 70 -11.92 -0.48 15.39
C ASP A 70 -10.75 -0.92 14.49
N LEU A 71 -9.74 -0.04 14.37
CA LEU A 71 -8.59 -0.27 13.49
C LEU A 71 -7.80 -1.53 13.88
N GLY A 72 -7.66 -1.80 15.18
CA GLY A 72 -6.89 -2.94 15.68
C GLY A 72 -7.56 -4.27 15.34
N GLY A 73 -8.85 -4.38 15.60
CA GLY A 73 -9.68 -5.52 15.21
C GLY A 73 -9.71 -5.71 13.70
N MET A 74 -9.84 -4.64 12.92
CA MET A 74 -9.90 -4.73 11.46
C MET A 74 -8.56 -5.17 10.87
N LEU A 75 -7.45 -4.72 11.47
CA LEU A 75 -6.09 -5.14 11.12
C LEU A 75 -5.86 -6.62 11.45
N ALA A 76 -6.27 -7.07 12.63
CA ALA A 76 -6.17 -8.46 13.03
C ALA A 76 -7.00 -9.37 12.12
N LEU A 77 -8.22 -8.94 11.75
CA LEU A 77 -9.08 -9.66 10.83
C LEU A 77 -8.46 -9.73 9.42
N HIS A 78 -7.87 -8.64 8.91
CA HIS A 78 -7.14 -8.69 7.64
C HIS A 78 -5.93 -9.62 7.66
N LEU A 79 -5.19 -9.69 8.78
CA LEU A 79 -4.04 -10.57 8.91
C LEU A 79 -4.46 -12.04 9.02
N ALA A 80 -5.60 -12.32 9.66
CA ALA A 80 -6.14 -13.66 9.81
C ALA A 80 -6.82 -14.18 8.52
N GLN A 81 -7.61 -13.34 7.83
CA GLN A 81 -8.38 -13.75 6.66
C GLN A 81 -7.60 -13.73 5.34
N LEU A 82 -6.54 -12.93 5.22
CA LEU A 82 -5.80 -12.75 3.95
C LEU A 82 -4.31 -13.13 4.07
N PRO A 83 -3.97 -14.32 4.62
CA PRO A 83 -2.59 -14.69 4.86
C PRO A 83 -1.80 -14.87 3.55
N LEU A 84 -2.43 -15.36 2.48
CA LEU A 84 -1.74 -15.52 1.18
C LEU A 84 -1.55 -14.18 0.49
N ALA A 85 -2.46 -13.23 0.63
CA ALA A 85 -2.25 -11.86 0.15
C ALA A 85 -1.03 -11.21 0.79
N HIS A 86 -0.88 -11.32 2.12
CA HIS A 86 0.29 -10.79 2.84
C HIS A 86 1.56 -11.56 2.51
N ALA A 87 1.48 -12.89 2.42
CA ALA A 87 2.62 -13.73 2.02
C ALA A 87 3.08 -13.42 0.60
N GLY A 88 2.14 -13.24 -0.34
CA GLY A 88 2.41 -12.86 -1.72
C GLY A 88 3.05 -11.47 -1.83
N MET A 89 2.61 -10.53 -1.00
CA MET A 89 3.23 -9.19 -0.89
C MET A 89 4.68 -9.27 -0.42
N LEU A 90 4.94 -10.03 0.64
CA LEU A 90 6.29 -10.23 1.19
C LEU A 90 7.19 -10.99 0.20
N ALA A 91 6.68 -12.06 -0.41
CA ALA A 91 7.40 -12.85 -1.40
C ALA A 91 7.73 -12.02 -2.65
N GLY A 92 6.77 -11.25 -3.17
CA GLY A 92 6.98 -10.35 -4.31
C GLY A 92 8.04 -9.28 -4.04
N GLY A 93 8.05 -8.72 -2.82
CA GLY A 93 9.09 -7.78 -2.38
C GLY A 93 10.48 -8.43 -2.23
N LEU A 94 10.53 -9.68 -1.75
CA LEU A 94 11.77 -10.43 -1.55
C LEU A 94 12.36 -10.98 -2.85
N VAL A 95 11.54 -11.31 -3.85
CA VAL A 95 11.98 -11.80 -5.17
C VAL A 95 12.88 -10.82 -5.91
N VAL A 96 12.77 -9.52 -5.63
CA VAL A 96 13.67 -8.51 -6.22
C VAL A 96 15.10 -8.62 -5.71
N VAL A 97 15.30 -9.14 -4.49
CA VAL A 97 16.63 -9.25 -3.85
C VAL A 97 17.59 -10.17 -4.62
N PRO A 98 17.22 -11.41 -5.01
CA PRO A 98 18.08 -12.25 -5.85
C PRO A 98 18.17 -11.75 -7.29
N LEU A 99 17.15 -11.06 -7.81
CA LEU A 99 17.10 -10.57 -9.19
C LEU A 99 18.04 -9.37 -9.47
N MET A 100 18.64 -8.78 -8.42
CA MET A 100 19.65 -7.72 -8.53
C MET A 100 21.06 -8.21 -8.14
N PRO A 101 21.71 -9.06 -8.96
CA PRO A 101 23.07 -9.55 -8.69
C PRO A 101 24.12 -8.42 -8.63
N ARG A 102 23.84 -7.25 -9.24
CA ARG A 102 24.71 -6.06 -9.16
C ARG A 102 24.68 -5.36 -7.80
N LEU A 103 23.62 -5.52 -6.99
CA LEU A 103 23.53 -4.89 -5.66
C LEU A 103 24.23 -5.71 -4.56
N ARG A 104 24.43 -7.01 -4.80
CA ARG A 104 25.08 -7.94 -3.85
C ARG A 104 26.56 -7.65 -3.59
N ARG A 105 27.24 -6.89 -4.46
CA ARG A 105 28.71 -6.73 -4.37
C ARG A 105 29.20 -5.54 -3.53
N GLY A 106 28.31 -4.68 -3.01
CA GLY A 106 28.75 -3.37 -2.49
C GLY A 106 28.46 -3.01 -1.04
N CYS A 107 27.28 -3.27 -0.47
CA CYS A 107 26.97 -2.73 0.85
C CYS A 107 25.78 -3.42 1.55
N ARG A 108 26.06 -4.17 2.63
CA ARG A 108 25.04 -4.71 3.56
C ARG A 108 24.09 -3.62 4.08
N ARG A 109 24.61 -2.40 4.25
CA ARG A 109 23.85 -1.23 4.72
C ARG A 109 22.76 -0.79 3.74
N GLN A 110 23.02 -0.87 2.44
CA GLN A 110 22.06 -0.52 1.39
C GLN A 110 20.94 -1.56 1.29
N LEU A 111 21.28 -2.84 1.48
CA LEU A 111 20.31 -3.93 1.57
C LEU A 111 19.40 -3.75 2.80
N CYS A 112 19.96 -3.47 3.98
CA CYS A 112 19.16 -3.19 5.18
C CYS A 112 18.24 -1.98 5.00
N ALA A 113 18.71 -0.92 4.37
CA ALA A 113 17.88 0.26 4.08
C ALA A 113 16.72 -0.07 3.12
N GLN A 114 16.97 -0.87 2.07
CA GLN A 114 15.91 -1.30 1.15
C GLN A 114 14.91 -2.24 1.83
N LEU A 115 15.38 -3.16 2.66
CA LEU A 115 14.53 -4.10 3.38
C LEU A 115 13.67 -3.36 4.43
N GLY A 116 14.26 -2.40 5.16
CA GLY A 116 13.54 -1.54 6.08
C GLY A 116 12.49 -0.69 5.36
N GLN A 117 12.84 -0.11 4.22
CA GLN A 117 11.89 0.65 3.40
C GLN A 117 10.73 -0.23 2.90
N ASN A 118 11.00 -1.48 2.53
CA ASN A 118 9.95 -2.43 2.18
C ASN A 118 9.04 -2.75 3.33
N LEU A 119 9.60 -3.11 4.49
CA LEU A 119 8.82 -3.45 5.67
C LEU A 119 7.95 -2.26 6.11
N LEU A 120 8.51 -1.05 6.08
CA LEU A 120 7.77 0.17 6.36
C LEU A 120 6.64 0.39 5.35
N CYS A 121 6.91 0.21 4.06
CA CYS A 121 5.91 0.40 3.01
C CYS A 121 4.82 -0.68 3.07
N SER A 122 5.19 -1.95 3.24
CA SER A 122 4.26 -3.06 3.46
C SER A 122 3.40 -2.84 4.69
N GLY A 123 4.00 -2.48 5.83
CA GLY A 123 3.26 -2.18 7.05
C GLY A 123 2.25 -1.07 6.82
N TRP A 124 2.67 0.01 6.15
CA TRP A 124 1.80 1.13 5.86
C TRP A 124 0.72 0.83 4.81
N MET A 125 0.96 -0.11 3.89
CA MET A 125 -0.07 -0.65 3.00
C MET A 125 -1.13 -1.42 3.77
N VAL A 126 -0.73 -2.27 4.74
CA VAL A 126 -1.68 -3.03 5.57
C VAL A 126 -2.51 -2.10 6.45
N VAL A 127 -1.87 -1.10 7.09
CA VAL A 127 -2.57 -0.06 7.85
C VAL A 127 -3.53 0.72 6.94
N GLY A 128 -3.09 1.08 5.73
CA GLY A 128 -3.90 1.76 4.73
C GLY A 128 -5.14 0.96 4.31
N MET A 129 -5.00 -0.35 4.08
CA MET A 129 -6.13 -1.24 3.77
C MET A 129 -7.17 -1.28 4.89
N ALA A 130 -6.73 -1.46 6.15
CA ALA A 130 -7.61 -1.48 7.31
C ALA A 130 -8.29 -0.12 7.54
N ALA A 131 -7.54 0.98 7.46
CA ALA A 131 -8.10 2.32 7.63
C ALA A 131 -9.06 2.68 6.49
N GLY A 132 -8.70 2.37 5.24
CA GLY A 132 -9.51 2.66 4.06
C GLY A 132 -10.83 1.88 4.05
N SER A 133 -10.82 0.61 4.45
CA SER A 133 -12.05 -0.18 4.59
C SER A 133 -12.96 0.40 5.66
N LEU A 134 -12.45 0.80 6.82
CA LEU A 134 -13.24 1.47 7.87
C LEU A 134 -13.84 2.79 7.39
N VAL A 135 -13.04 3.66 6.77
CA VAL A 135 -13.52 4.95 6.25
C VAL A 135 -14.63 4.76 5.23
N PHE A 136 -14.50 3.80 4.32
CA PHE A 136 -15.55 3.51 3.33
C PHE A 136 -16.80 2.87 3.94
N LEU A 137 -16.65 2.04 4.98
CA LEU A 137 -17.78 1.49 5.72
C LEU A 137 -18.56 2.58 6.46
N GLU A 138 -17.87 3.52 7.09
CA GLU A 138 -18.47 4.70 7.72
C GLU A 138 -19.17 5.59 6.69
N LEU A 139 -18.50 5.91 5.57
CA LEU A 139 -19.08 6.67 4.47
C LEU A 139 -20.33 6.00 3.88
N ALA A 140 -20.32 4.67 3.73
CA ALA A 140 -21.48 3.90 3.29
C ALA A 140 -22.62 3.95 4.32
N GLY A 141 -22.29 3.85 5.62
CA GLY A 141 -23.26 4.00 6.71
C GLY A 141 -23.92 5.38 6.72
N TRP A 142 -23.15 6.46 6.52
CA TRP A 142 -23.66 7.83 6.40
C TRP A 142 -24.56 8.02 5.16
N ALA A 143 -24.25 7.32 4.07
CA ALA A 143 -25.07 7.31 2.86
C ALA A 143 -26.33 6.42 2.98
N GLY A 144 -26.58 5.79 4.13
CA GLY A 144 -27.68 4.85 4.35
C GLY A 144 -27.53 3.54 3.58
N ALA A 145 -26.33 3.25 3.04
CA ALA A 145 -26.05 2.04 2.31
C ALA A 145 -25.63 0.92 3.27
N VAL A 146 -26.31 -0.23 3.18
CA VAL A 146 -25.95 -1.44 3.95
C VAL A 146 -24.62 -1.97 3.42
N ARG A 147 -23.64 -2.20 4.31
CA ARG A 147 -22.25 -2.63 4.06
C ARG A 147 -22.05 -3.37 2.72
N GLU A 148 -21.84 -2.62 1.64
CA GLU A 148 -21.72 -3.19 0.30
C GLU A 148 -20.29 -3.71 0.06
N PRO A 149 -20.12 -4.90 -0.55
CA PRO A 149 -18.80 -5.47 -0.81
C PRO A 149 -17.96 -4.58 -1.74
N ALA A 150 -18.61 -3.85 -2.66
CA ALA A 150 -17.93 -2.89 -3.53
C ALA A 150 -17.31 -1.72 -2.75
N ALA A 151 -17.95 -1.25 -1.68
CA ALA A 151 -17.43 -0.18 -0.84
C ALA A 151 -16.21 -0.65 -0.03
N VAL A 152 -16.28 -1.85 0.53
CA VAL A 152 -15.17 -2.45 1.29
C VAL A 152 -13.95 -2.69 0.39
N LEU A 153 -14.16 -3.28 -0.79
CA LEU A 153 -13.09 -3.50 -1.76
C LEU A 153 -12.49 -2.17 -2.26
N ALA A 154 -13.34 -1.20 -2.60
CA ALA A 154 -12.90 0.13 -3.02
C ALA A 154 -12.05 0.80 -1.93
N GLY A 155 -12.50 0.75 -0.67
CA GLY A 155 -11.77 1.28 0.48
C GLY A 155 -10.44 0.58 0.74
N MET A 156 -10.41 -0.75 0.59
CA MET A 156 -9.19 -1.54 0.75
C MET A 156 -8.13 -1.17 -0.29
N PHE A 157 -8.48 -1.16 -1.58
CA PHE A 157 -7.54 -0.82 -2.65
C PHE A 157 -7.14 0.66 -2.62
N ALA A 158 -8.08 1.58 -2.40
CA ALA A 158 -7.77 3.00 -2.25
C ALA A 158 -6.85 3.23 -1.04
N GLY A 159 -7.19 2.64 0.10
CA GLY A 159 -6.42 2.70 1.34
C GLY A 159 -5.00 2.19 1.19
N MET A 160 -4.80 1.10 0.46
CA MET A 160 -3.47 0.58 0.11
C MET A 160 -2.63 1.60 -0.68
N VAL A 161 -3.19 2.22 -1.71
CA VAL A 161 -2.47 3.20 -2.55
C VAL A 161 -2.13 4.46 -1.75
N TRP A 162 -3.10 4.99 -1.00
CA TRP A 162 -2.87 6.14 -0.12
C TRP A 162 -1.92 5.81 1.03
N GLY A 163 -1.90 4.55 1.47
CA GLY A 163 -0.86 4.03 2.32
C GLY A 163 0.52 4.21 1.67
N MET A 164 0.73 3.71 0.46
CA MET A 164 2.01 3.91 -0.23
C MET A 164 2.40 5.40 -0.35
N VAL A 165 1.44 6.27 -0.68
CA VAL A 165 1.64 7.73 -0.75
C VAL A 165 2.16 8.26 0.59
N ALA A 166 1.51 7.92 1.69
CA ALA A 166 1.86 8.39 3.02
C ALA A 166 3.22 7.84 3.49
N SER A 167 3.54 6.56 3.22
CA SER A 167 4.85 5.98 3.52
C SER A 167 5.99 6.70 2.78
N VAL A 168 5.83 6.96 1.48
CA VAL A 168 6.83 7.70 0.69
C VAL A 168 6.93 9.15 1.18
N SER A 169 5.81 9.79 1.49
CA SER A 169 5.76 11.17 1.98
C SER A 169 6.48 11.29 3.34
N LEU A 170 6.25 10.34 4.25
CA LEU A 170 6.91 10.28 5.56
C LEU A 170 8.42 10.16 5.40
N VAL A 171 8.88 9.23 4.56
CA VAL A 171 10.31 9.04 4.31
C VAL A 171 10.95 10.27 3.70
N GLN A 172 10.28 10.93 2.75
CA GLN A 172 10.76 12.20 2.21
C GLN A 172 10.79 13.32 3.25
N ALA A 173 9.77 13.41 4.10
CA ALA A 173 9.73 14.40 5.18
C ALA A 173 10.87 14.19 6.17
N VAL A 174 11.10 12.94 6.60
CA VAL A 174 12.22 12.58 7.49
C VAL A 174 13.56 12.92 6.85
N ILE A 175 13.77 12.59 5.58
CA ILE A 175 15.02 12.95 4.88
C ILE A 175 15.18 14.48 4.82
N ARG A 176 14.13 15.22 4.48
CA ARG A 176 14.18 16.70 4.43
C ARG A 176 14.51 17.31 5.80
N LEU A 177 13.94 16.76 6.88
CA LEU A 177 14.20 17.21 8.25
C LEU A 177 15.62 16.86 8.71
N SER A 178 16.09 15.66 8.40
CA SER A 178 17.42 15.19 8.83
C SER A 178 18.58 15.81 8.05
N TYR A 179 18.38 16.19 6.78
CA TYR A 179 19.44 16.76 5.94
C TYR A 179 19.36 18.27 5.76
N GLY A 180 18.31 18.94 6.25
CA GLY A 180 18.14 20.40 6.20
C GLY A 180 18.11 20.98 4.78
N PRO A 181 17.68 22.25 4.59
CA PRO A 181 17.92 22.93 3.33
C PRO A 181 19.45 23.05 3.12
N PRO A 182 19.96 22.84 1.89
CA PRO A 182 21.37 23.09 1.62
C PRO A 182 21.68 24.52 2.02
N ALA A 183 22.71 24.70 2.85
CA ALA A 183 23.20 26.02 3.21
C ALA A 183 23.38 26.82 1.93
N ARG A 184 22.68 27.96 1.82
CA ARG A 184 22.87 28.87 0.67
C ARG A 184 24.38 29.11 0.54
N PRO A 185 24.98 28.91 -0.64
CA PRO A 185 26.36 29.33 -0.83
C PRO A 185 26.43 30.80 -0.44
N ARG A 186 27.25 31.11 0.57
CA ARG A 186 27.56 32.50 0.93
C ARG A 186 28.02 33.16 -0.36
N ALA A 187 27.28 34.17 -0.80
CA ALA A 187 27.79 35.10 -1.78
C ALA A 187 29.07 35.69 -1.15
N GLY A 188 30.21 35.28 -1.70
CA GLY A 188 31.51 35.90 -1.41
C GLY A 188 31.56 37.30 -2.01
N PRO A 189 32.55 38.08 -1.59
CA PRO A 189 32.50 39.51 -1.28
C PRO A 189 32.02 40.44 -2.40
#